data_AF-A0A6G0WHS5-F1
#
_entry.id   AF-A0A6G0WHS5-F1
#
_cell.length_a   1.000
_cell.length_b   1.000
_cell.length_c   1.000
_cell.angle_alpha   90.00
_cell.angle_beta   90.00
_cell.angle_gamma   90.00
#
_symmetry.space_group_name_H-M   'P 1'
#
loop_
_entity.id
_entity.type
_entity.pdbx_description
1 polymer ?
#
loop_
_entity_poly.entity_id
_entity_poly.type
_entity_poly.pdbx_seq_one_letter_code
_entity_poly.pdbx_strand_id
1 'polypeptide(L)'
;MFAVSKSMDAISASMCTMKLCRGSKFTIEDFEAWCNQTTKNPIVLTVSDPEIRGSYIKKHTTYAVRQENTIVRRRYSDFEWLHATLSGRYIGMLVPSLPEKLVYKTEAYIRSRMRGLTIFINQVMRSPFLRHDVAVVAFLTIADDAEWDQAKKSSAVTENGGVGHLKWMQCLLNTDVPEDPDKFIVGIKRDVELIEKCCVDIGACTKRLGEKAAALSKDLSELHVLFNEWKNNEFNGCDDKDTTLNSLLSATTTTTAGWHDVHYHQPAIHELMLHEGIKYIVAQVNDFKDIFKQREAAMVQYEKSTKQTTPPKASWYSSEPNPVEIEGRYDHVINCINRALFFSEAKRFKTLKADLLRDTMGPFACAEHKVAKRLSSLWSNFLAAAEISQPEMMTTAKSILDSADVAVEPKDNQED
;
A
#
# COMPACT_ATOMS: atom_id res chain seq x y z
N MET A 1 9.17 -8.47 26.61
CA MET A 1 8.34 -9.40 27.42
C MET A 1 6.87 -9.38 27.00
N PHE A 2 6.15 -8.25 27.09
CA PHE A 2 4.70 -8.18 26.74
C PHE A 2 4.33 -8.52 25.28
N ALA A 3 5.16 -8.17 24.29
CA ALA A 3 4.92 -8.53 22.89
C ALA A 3 5.20 -10.02 22.60
N VAL A 4 6.13 -10.62 23.34
CA VAL A 4 6.51 -12.03 23.21
C VAL A 4 5.44 -12.93 23.84
N SER A 5 4.89 -12.55 25.01
CA SER A 5 3.83 -13.34 25.66
C SER A 5 2.54 -13.37 24.83
N LYS A 6 2.11 -12.23 24.27
CA LYS A 6 0.94 -12.18 23.37
C LYS A 6 1.11 -13.02 22.10
N SER A 7 2.34 -13.09 21.57
CA SER A 7 2.64 -13.94 20.41
C SER A 7 2.49 -15.42 20.76
N MET A 8 2.94 -15.84 21.94
CA MET A 8 2.82 -17.22 22.40
C MET A 8 1.37 -17.64 22.62
N ASP A 9 0.55 -16.78 23.22
CA ASP A 9 -0.88 -17.06 23.45
C ASP A 9 -1.65 -17.21 22.12
N ALA A 10 -1.30 -16.40 21.11
CA ALA A 10 -1.88 -16.49 19.77
C ALA A 10 -1.53 -17.82 19.07
N ILE A 11 -0.29 -18.30 19.23
CA ILE A 11 0.12 -19.62 18.69
C ILE A 11 -0.68 -20.74 19.35
N SER A 12 -0.84 -20.70 20.68
CA SER A 12 -1.65 -21.69 21.39
C SER A 12 -3.12 -21.69 20.93
N ALA A 13 -3.73 -20.52 20.74
CA ALA A 13 -5.08 -20.41 20.19
C ALA A 13 -5.18 -20.97 18.76
N SER A 14 -4.17 -20.71 17.92
CA SER A 14 -4.05 -21.28 16.57
C SER A 14 -3.99 -22.81 16.59
N MET A 15 -3.19 -23.40 17.48
CA MET A 15 -3.12 -24.85 17.68
C MET A 15 -4.47 -25.45 18.11
N CYS A 16 -5.18 -24.81 19.04
CA CYS A 16 -6.53 -25.22 19.45
C CYS A 16 -7.49 -25.22 18.25
N THR A 17 -7.47 -24.14 17.46
CA THR A 17 -8.31 -24.02 16.26
C THR A 17 -8.01 -25.12 15.25
N MET A 18 -6.74 -25.40 15.00
CA MET A 18 -6.32 -26.45 14.07
C MET A 18 -6.81 -27.82 14.53
N LYS A 19 -6.84 -28.10 15.84
CA LYS A 19 -7.44 -29.34 16.38
C LYS A 19 -8.94 -29.42 16.11
N LEU A 20 -9.68 -28.31 16.25
CA LEU A 20 -11.13 -28.24 15.96
C LEU A 20 -11.44 -28.55 14.48
N CYS A 21 -10.53 -28.19 13.57
CA CYS A 21 -10.72 -28.44 12.14
C CYS A 21 -10.31 -29.85 11.67
N ARG A 22 -9.72 -30.70 12.54
CA ARG A 22 -9.31 -32.06 12.15
C ARG A 22 -10.52 -32.91 11.75
N GLY A 23 -10.39 -33.63 10.64
CA GLY A 23 -11.48 -34.48 10.10
C GLY A 23 -12.58 -33.70 9.35
N SER A 24 -12.43 -32.39 9.17
CA SER A 24 -13.34 -31.60 8.33
C SER A 24 -13.27 -32.05 6.88
N LYS A 25 -14.43 -32.23 6.22
CA LYS A 25 -14.48 -32.42 4.77
C LYS A 25 -14.03 -31.13 4.06
N PHE A 26 -13.14 -31.26 3.09
CA PHE A 26 -12.65 -30.15 2.28
C PHE A 26 -12.56 -30.59 0.81
N THR A 27 -13.14 -29.79 -0.07
CA THR A 27 -12.96 -29.90 -1.52
C THR A 27 -12.55 -28.53 -2.05
N ILE A 28 -11.78 -28.52 -3.15
CA ILE A 28 -11.34 -27.27 -3.78
C ILE A 28 -12.55 -26.53 -4.35
N GLU A 29 -13.52 -27.25 -4.93
CA GLU A 29 -14.73 -26.66 -5.50
C GLU A 29 -15.58 -25.93 -4.45
N ASP A 30 -15.81 -26.55 -3.28
CA ASP A 30 -16.58 -25.91 -2.19
C ASP A 30 -15.85 -24.69 -1.64
N PHE A 31 -14.52 -24.74 -1.60
CA PHE A 31 -13.68 -23.64 -1.16
C PHE A 31 -13.73 -22.45 -2.13
N GLU A 32 -13.62 -22.69 -3.44
CA GLU A 32 -13.72 -21.66 -4.47
C GLU A 32 -15.13 -21.05 -4.51
N ALA A 33 -16.18 -21.87 -4.41
CA ALA A 33 -17.56 -21.41 -4.31
C ALA A 33 -17.77 -20.52 -3.08
N TRP A 34 -17.23 -20.92 -1.92
CA TRP A 34 -17.29 -20.11 -0.71
C TRP A 34 -16.55 -18.78 -0.87
N CYS A 35 -15.35 -18.77 -1.47
CA CYS A 35 -14.61 -17.54 -1.74
C CYS A 35 -15.43 -16.58 -2.61
N ASN A 36 -15.95 -17.07 -3.74
CA ASN A 36 -16.73 -16.29 -4.69
C ASN A 36 -18.01 -15.73 -4.06
N GLN A 37 -18.72 -16.53 -3.26
CA GLN A 37 -19.92 -16.09 -2.57
C GLN A 37 -19.60 -15.02 -1.50
N THR A 38 -18.49 -15.20 -0.78
CA THR A 38 -18.06 -14.30 0.29
C THR A 38 -17.59 -12.95 -0.25
N THR A 39 -17.01 -12.91 -1.45
CA THR A 39 -16.50 -11.68 -2.08
C THR A 39 -17.42 -11.08 -3.15
N LYS A 40 -18.58 -11.70 -3.42
CA LYS A 40 -19.56 -11.28 -4.44
C LYS A 40 -19.91 -9.79 -4.39
N ASN A 41 -20.09 -9.25 -3.18
CA ASN A 41 -20.37 -7.84 -2.96
C ASN A 41 -19.08 -7.14 -2.48
N PRO A 42 -18.39 -6.40 -3.36
CA PRO A 42 -17.18 -5.69 -2.97
C PRO A 42 -17.55 -4.55 -2.01
N ILE A 43 -16.84 -4.49 -0.89
CA ILE A 43 -16.94 -3.40 0.08
C ILE A 43 -15.74 -2.48 -0.15
N VAL A 44 -16.01 -1.20 -0.42
CA VAL A 44 -14.97 -0.18 -0.59
C VAL A 44 -15.04 0.78 0.59
N LEU A 45 -13.91 0.92 1.27
CA LEU A 45 -13.74 1.78 2.43
C LEU A 45 -12.87 2.99 2.08
N THR A 46 -13.11 4.10 2.76
CA THR A 46 -12.23 5.28 2.67
C THR A 46 -11.71 5.66 4.05
N VAL A 47 -10.44 6.08 4.11
CA VAL A 47 -9.82 6.64 5.32
C VAL A 47 -9.55 8.12 5.06
N SER A 48 -10.20 8.99 5.83
CA SER A 48 -10.26 10.43 5.58
C SER A 48 -10.35 11.23 6.88
N ASP A 49 -10.55 12.55 6.77
CA ASP A 49 -10.86 13.48 7.87
C ASP A 49 -9.97 13.31 9.11
N PRO A 50 -8.66 13.62 8.97
CA PRO A 50 -7.73 13.52 10.08
C PRO A 50 -8.11 14.53 11.17
N GLU A 51 -8.28 14.05 12.41
CA GLU A 51 -8.65 14.88 13.56
C GLU A 51 -7.74 14.56 14.74
N ILE A 52 -7.21 15.60 15.39
CA ILE A 52 -6.41 15.44 16.61
C ILE A 52 -7.37 15.30 17.80
N ARG A 53 -7.33 14.14 18.45
CA ARG A 53 -8.13 13.82 19.64
C ARG A 53 -7.25 13.50 20.84
N GLY A 54 -7.86 13.46 22.02
CA GLY A 54 -7.24 13.11 23.30
C GLY A 54 -7.06 14.31 24.23
N SER A 55 -6.67 14.00 25.47
CA SER A 55 -6.39 15.00 26.51
C SER A 55 -5.20 15.88 26.12
N TYR A 56 -5.07 17.05 26.77
CA TYR A 56 -3.99 18.02 26.60
C TYR A 56 -2.59 17.37 26.57
N ILE A 57 -2.39 16.29 27.33
CA ILE A 57 -1.12 15.57 27.50
C ILE A 57 -0.96 14.38 26.52
N LYS A 58 -2.05 13.82 25.97
CA LYS A 58 -2.02 12.61 25.13
C LYS A 58 -2.80 12.80 23.82
N LYS A 59 -2.30 13.70 22.97
CA LYS A 59 -2.86 13.95 21.65
C LYS A 59 -2.49 12.84 20.66
N HIS A 60 -3.48 12.38 19.89
CA HIS A 60 -3.29 11.42 18.82
C HIS A 60 -4.17 11.78 17.61
N THR A 61 -3.72 11.44 16.41
CA THR A 61 -4.49 11.68 15.18
C THR A 61 -5.39 10.48 14.94
N THR A 62 -6.68 10.74 14.78
CA THR A 62 -7.71 9.77 14.39
C THR A 62 -8.16 10.05 12.97
N TYR A 63 -8.66 9.03 12.29
CA TYR A 63 -9.15 9.09 10.92
C TYR A 63 -10.58 8.55 10.88
N ALA A 64 -11.42 9.13 10.04
CA ALA A 64 -12.72 8.58 9.72
C ALA A 64 -12.55 7.40 8.77
N VAL A 65 -12.91 6.19 9.21
CA VAL A 65 -13.03 5.00 8.38
C VAL A 65 -14.50 4.91 7.97
N ARG A 66 -14.78 5.12 6.68
CA ARG A 66 -16.15 5.21 6.17
C ARG A 66 -16.50 4.00 5.33
N GLN A 67 -17.67 3.43 5.60
CA GLN A 67 -18.34 2.41 4.79
C GLN A 67 -19.75 2.89 4.50
N GLU A 68 -20.02 3.36 3.28
CA GLU A 68 -21.32 3.92 2.90
C GLU A 68 -21.85 4.93 3.96
N ASN A 69 -22.87 4.55 4.73
CA ASN A 69 -23.51 5.39 5.76
C ASN A 69 -22.92 5.22 7.17
N THR A 70 -21.95 4.33 7.36
CA THR A 70 -21.32 4.05 8.66
C THR A 70 -19.95 4.72 8.75
N ILE A 71 -19.68 5.38 9.88
CA ILE A 71 -18.41 6.04 10.15
C ILE A 71 -17.92 5.64 11.54
N VAL A 72 -16.71 5.10 11.61
CA VAL A 72 -15.99 4.89 12.87
C VAL A 72 -14.66 5.64 12.84
N ARG A 73 -14.21 6.11 14.01
CA ARG A 73 -12.93 6.79 14.12
C ARG A 73 -11.88 5.83 14.66
N ARG A 74 -10.72 5.81 13.99
CA ARG A 74 -9.58 4.94 14.34
C ARG A 74 -8.29 5.73 14.27
N ARG A 75 -7.41 5.53 15.25
CA ARG A 75 -6.03 6.04 15.19
C ARG A 75 -5.09 5.00 14.60
N TYR A 76 -3.91 5.41 14.15
CA TYR A 76 -2.92 4.50 13.56
C TYR A 76 -2.62 3.27 14.43
N SER A 77 -2.52 3.42 15.76
CA SER A 77 -2.27 2.29 16.66
C SER A 77 -3.43 1.28 16.75
N ASP A 78 -4.66 1.68 16.38
CA ASP A 78 -5.78 0.74 16.27
C ASP A 78 -5.64 -0.13 15.00
N PHE A 79 -5.09 0.44 13.91
CA PHE A 79 -4.70 -0.32 12.73
C PHE A 79 -3.52 -1.26 13.03
N GLU A 80 -2.52 -0.81 13.80
CA GLU A 80 -1.43 -1.66 14.29
C GLU A 80 -1.98 -2.86 15.10
N TRP A 81 -2.96 -2.61 15.98
CA TRP A 81 -3.63 -3.68 16.73
C TRP A 81 -4.35 -4.66 15.80
N LEU A 82 -5.09 -4.17 14.80
CA LEU A 82 -5.83 -5.02 13.88
C LEU A 82 -4.85 -5.90 13.08
N HIS A 83 -3.81 -5.29 12.51
CA HIS A 83 -2.76 -6.01 11.79
C HIS A 83 -2.12 -7.08 12.66
N ALA A 84 -1.65 -6.75 13.87
CA ALA A 84 -1.02 -7.70 14.77
C ALA A 84 -1.96 -8.86 15.16
N THR A 85 -3.25 -8.56 15.37
CA THR A 85 -4.27 -9.56 15.70
C THR A 85 -4.48 -10.54 14.54
N LEU A 86 -4.59 -10.03 13.31
CA LEU A 86 -4.72 -10.88 12.11
C LEU A 86 -3.43 -11.67 11.84
N SER A 87 -2.24 -11.06 11.96
CA SER A 87 -0.97 -11.77 11.77
C SER A 87 -0.76 -12.91 12.77
N GLY A 88 -1.14 -12.71 14.04
CA GLY A 88 -1.04 -13.76 15.06
C GLY A 88 -2.03 -14.91 14.85
N ARG A 89 -3.20 -14.60 14.28
CA ARG A 89 -4.27 -15.59 14.04
C ARG A 89 -4.05 -16.40 12.76
N TYR A 90 -3.69 -15.74 11.67
CA TYR A 90 -3.53 -16.33 10.34
C TYR A 90 -2.06 -16.63 10.04
N ILE A 91 -1.45 -17.51 10.83
CA ILE A 91 -0.03 -17.89 10.70
C ILE A 91 0.24 -18.40 9.26
N GLY A 92 1.29 -17.87 8.64
CA GLY A 92 1.70 -18.18 7.26
C GLY A 92 0.95 -17.41 6.18
N MET A 93 -0.13 -16.68 6.51
CA MET A 93 -0.83 -15.83 5.54
C MET A 93 -0.05 -14.52 5.32
N LEU A 94 0.06 -14.08 4.07
CA LEU A 94 0.44 -12.70 3.76
C LEU A 94 -0.70 -11.74 4.17
N VAL A 95 -0.57 -11.15 5.35
CA VAL A 95 -1.51 -10.13 5.84
C VAL A 95 -1.22 -8.79 5.14
N PRO A 96 -2.25 -8.00 4.78
CA PRO A 96 -2.06 -6.69 4.17
C PRO A 96 -1.12 -5.77 4.96
N SER A 97 -0.15 -5.13 4.30
CA SER A 97 0.86 -4.26 4.93
C SER A 97 0.27 -2.96 5.48
N LEU A 98 0.80 -2.45 6.59
CA LEU A 98 0.51 -1.08 7.05
C LEU A 98 1.49 -0.06 6.43
N PRO A 99 1.07 1.21 6.23
CA PRO A 99 2.01 2.25 5.83
C PRO A 99 3.01 2.54 6.94
N GLU A 100 4.21 3.02 6.57
CA GLU A 100 5.30 3.29 7.51
C GLU A 100 4.93 4.24 8.65
N LYS A 101 5.43 3.91 9.84
CA LYS A 101 5.33 4.74 11.04
C LYS A 101 6.41 5.82 11.02
N LEU A 102 6.08 7.00 10.51
CA LEU A 102 6.93 8.17 10.61
C LEU A 102 6.60 8.99 11.86
N VAL A 103 7.64 9.57 12.44
CA VAL A 103 7.58 10.39 13.67
C VAL A 103 7.08 11.80 13.34
N TYR A 104 7.40 12.32 12.15
CA TYR A 104 7.06 13.67 11.72
C TYR A 104 5.68 13.74 11.04
N LYS A 105 4.84 14.68 11.48
CA LYS A 105 3.46 14.85 11.00
C LYS A 105 3.34 16.07 10.10
N THR A 106 3.88 15.99 8.88
CA THR A 106 3.58 16.97 7.82
C THR A 106 2.21 16.70 7.20
N GLU A 107 1.61 17.67 6.53
CA GLU A 107 0.35 17.44 5.79
C GLU A 107 0.51 16.40 4.68
N ALA A 108 1.64 16.41 3.96
CA ALA A 108 1.99 15.39 2.98
C ALA A 108 2.03 13.99 3.63
N TYR A 109 2.63 13.88 4.81
CA TYR A 109 2.66 12.62 5.55
C TYR A 109 1.26 12.14 5.94
N ILE A 110 0.39 13.04 6.41
CA ILE A 110 -0.99 12.68 6.78
C ILE A 110 -1.75 12.17 5.54
N ARG A 111 -1.59 12.81 4.38
CA ARG A 111 -2.20 12.37 3.11
C ARG A 111 -1.68 11.01 2.66
N SER A 112 -0.36 10.83 2.62
CA SER A 112 0.30 9.54 2.32
C SER A 112 -0.20 8.43 3.26
N ARG A 113 -0.24 8.69 4.57
CA ARG A 113 -0.74 7.72 5.55
C ARG A 113 -2.22 7.37 5.33
N MET A 114 -3.10 8.35 5.08
CA MET A 114 -4.51 8.07 4.79
C MET A 114 -4.67 7.19 3.54
N ARG A 115 -3.86 7.44 2.50
CA ARG A 115 -3.82 6.61 1.30
C ARG A 115 -3.38 5.18 1.65
N GLY A 116 -2.28 5.00 2.36
CA GLY A 116 -1.79 3.69 2.77
C GLY A 116 -2.78 2.93 3.66
N LEU A 117 -3.41 3.60 4.64
CA LEU A 117 -4.45 2.99 5.49
C LEU A 117 -5.69 2.60 4.69
N THR A 118 -6.07 3.40 3.68
CA THR A 118 -7.15 3.07 2.75
C THR A 118 -6.81 1.82 1.95
N ILE A 119 -5.58 1.70 1.42
CA ILE A 119 -5.15 0.49 0.70
C ILE A 119 -5.19 -0.72 1.63
N PHE A 120 -4.59 -0.63 2.81
CA PHE A 120 -4.56 -1.70 3.82
C PHE A 120 -5.97 -2.25 4.12
N ILE A 121 -6.91 -1.39 4.53
CA ILE A 121 -8.23 -1.87 4.97
C ILE A 121 -9.06 -2.42 3.79
N ASN A 122 -8.91 -1.86 2.59
CA ASN A 122 -9.57 -2.42 1.40
C ASN A 122 -9.00 -3.79 1.03
N GLN A 123 -7.69 -4.03 1.20
CA GLN A 123 -7.11 -5.36 0.99
C GLN A 123 -7.60 -6.37 2.04
N VAL A 124 -7.77 -5.95 3.30
CA VAL A 124 -8.42 -6.77 4.33
C VAL A 124 -9.85 -7.15 3.90
N MET A 125 -10.64 -6.18 3.42
CA MET A 125 -12.03 -6.42 2.98
C MET A 125 -12.18 -7.25 1.70
N ARG A 126 -11.13 -7.32 0.86
CA ARG A 126 -11.11 -8.18 -0.33
C ARG A 126 -10.79 -9.63 0.00
N SER A 127 -10.13 -9.90 1.12
CA SER A 127 -9.82 -11.26 1.53
C SER A 127 -11.07 -11.98 2.06
N PRO A 128 -11.51 -13.10 1.46
CA PRO A 128 -12.64 -13.88 1.97
C PRO A 128 -12.36 -14.41 3.39
N PHE A 129 -11.09 -14.61 3.74
CA PHE A 129 -10.68 -15.10 5.06
C PHE A 129 -10.78 -14.03 6.16
N LEU A 130 -10.50 -12.76 5.82
CA LEU A 130 -10.30 -11.70 6.81
C LEU A 130 -11.53 -10.80 6.98
N ARG A 131 -12.30 -10.54 5.92
CA ARG A 131 -13.34 -9.51 5.90
C ARG A 131 -14.49 -9.70 6.91
N HIS A 132 -14.70 -10.93 7.38
CA HIS A 132 -15.69 -11.27 8.40
C HIS A 132 -15.05 -11.75 9.71
N ASP A 133 -13.74 -11.51 9.88
CA ASP A 133 -13.08 -11.79 11.14
C ASP A 133 -13.67 -10.90 12.25
N VAL A 134 -13.86 -11.48 13.44
CA VAL A 134 -14.46 -10.77 14.59
C VAL A 134 -13.72 -9.47 14.95
N ALA A 135 -12.40 -9.42 14.77
CA ALA A 135 -11.59 -8.22 15.00
C ALA A 135 -11.83 -7.16 13.90
N VAL A 136 -12.00 -7.57 12.64
CA VAL A 136 -12.32 -6.67 11.52
C VAL A 136 -13.72 -6.09 11.69
N VAL A 137 -14.71 -6.93 12.03
CA VAL A 137 -16.08 -6.47 12.28
C VAL A 137 -16.09 -5.46 13.43
N ALA A 138 -15.49 -5.79 14.58
CA ALA A 138 -15.39 -4.86 15.71
C ALA A 138 -14.68 -3.55 15.31
N PHE A 139 -13.61 -3.64 14.52
CA PHE A 139 -12.88 -2.48 14.03
C PHE A 139 -13.74 -1.57 13.16
N LEU A 140 -14.70 -2.09 12.39
CA LEU A 140 -15.54 -1.32 11.48
C LEU A 140 -16.87 -0.85 12.10
N THR A 141 -17.35 -1.48 13.17
CA THR A 141 -18.71 -1.23 13.69
C THR A 141 -18.77 -0.59 15.06
N ILE A 142 -17.78 -0.79 15.94
CA ILE A 142 -17.84 -0.28 17.32
C ILE A 142 -17.41 1.20 17.36
N ALA A 143 -18.38 2.10 17.52
CA ALA A 143 -18.11 3.54 17.55
C ALA A 143 -17.75 4.06 18.95
N ASP A 144 -18.22 3.42 20.01
CA ASP A 144 -17.93 3.81 21.40
C ASP A 144 -16.50 3.43 21.81
N ASP A 145 -15.79 4.36 22.44
CA ASP A 145 -14.37 4.17 22.79
C ASP A 145 -14.17 3.12 23.89
N ALA A 146 -15.10 3.01 24.85
CA ALA A 146 -15.00 2.05 25.95
C ALA A 146 -15.32 0.63 25.49
N GLU A 147 -16.38 0.46 24.69
CA GLU A 147 -16.69 -0.79 24.00
C GLU A 147 -15.54 -1.22 23.08
N TRP A 148 -14.90 -0.27 22.38
CA TRP A 148 -13.75 -0.55 21.52
C TRP A 148 -12.54 -1.06 22.30
N ASP A 149 -12.23 -0.43 23.43
CA ASP A 149 -11.14 -0.87 24.31
C ASP A 149 -11.40 -2.26 24.92
N GLN A 150 -12.66 -2.59 25.21
CA GLN A 150 -13.05 -3.93 25.64
C GLN A 150 -12.92 -4.95 24.51
N ALA A 151 -13.41 -4.64 23.31
CA ALA A 151 -13.32 -5.49 22.13
C ALA A 151 -11.87 -5.82 21.75
N LYS A 152 -10.95 -4.85 21.87
CA LYS A 152 -9.53 -5.10 21.64
C LYS A 152 -8.92 -6.12 22.59
N LYS A 153 -9.41 -6.19 23.83
CA LYS A 153 -8.94 -7.16 24.82
C LYS A 153 -9.50 -8.55 24.54
N SER A 154 -10.81 -8.64 24.24
CA SER A 154 -11.48 -9.92 23.98
C SER A 154 -11.05 -10.56 22.66
N SER A 155 -10.76 -9.75 21.63
CA SER A 155 -10.45 -10.24 20.29
C SER A 155 -8.96 -10.46 20.02
N ALA A 156 -8.07 -10.14 20.97
CA ALA A 156 -6.62 -10.28 20.78
C ALA A 156 -6.16 -11.74 20.76
N VAL A 157 -6.77 -12.61 21.55
CA VAL A 157 -6.47 -14.05 21.61
C VAL A 157 -7.81 -14.80 21.58
N THR A 158 -8.17 -15.33 20.42
CA THR A 158 -9.44 -16.01 20.19
C THR A 158 -9.21 -17.28 19.40
N GLU A 159 -9.74 -18.42 19.88
CA GLU A 159 -9.69 -19.69 19.16
C GLU A 159 -10.61 -19.69 17.92
N ASN A 160 -11.59 -18.80 17.83
CA ASN A 160 -12.44 -18.69 16.65
C ASN A 160 -12.55 -17.24 16.16
N GLY A 161 -11.76 -16.88 15.15
CA GLY A 161 -11.87 -15.60 14.46
C GLY A 161 -13.10 -15.47 13.56
N GLY A 162 -13.87 -16.55 13.34
CA GLY A 162 -15.03 -16.61 12.46
C GLY A 162 -14.87 -17.66 11.35
N VAL A 163 -15.85 -17.73 10.45
CA VAL A 163 -15.90 -18.75 9.38
C VAL A 163 -14.65 -18.71 8.48
N GLY A 164 -14.16 -17.50 8.17
CA GLY A 164 -12.94 -17.34 7.37
C GLY A 164 -11.69 -17.91 8.05
N HIS A 165 -11.58 -17.79 9.37
CA HIS A 165 -10.48 -18.40 10.13
C HIS A 165 -10.53 -19.93 10.09
N LEU A 166 -11.72 -20.51 10.26
CA LEU A 166 -11.91 -21.96 10.17
C LEU A 166 -11.59 -22.49 8.78
N LYS A 167 -12.04 -21.79 7.73
CA LYS A 167 -11.71 -22.12 6.33
C LYS A 167 -10.21 -22.07 6.07
N TRP A 168 -9.50 -21.06 6.58
CA TRP A 168 -8.04 -21.00 6.50
C TRP A 168 -7.38 -22.23 7.13
N MET A 169 -7.79 -22.61 8.35
CA MET A 169 -7.23 -23.79 9.01
C MET A 169 -7.54 -25.10 8.27
N GLN A 170 -8.75 -25.24 7.72
CA GLN A 170 -9.13 -26.39 6.89
C GLN A 170 -8.26 -26.48 5.64
N CYS A 171 -8.02 -25.36 4.96
CA CYS A 171 -7.12 -25.28 3.82
C CYS A 171 -5.71 -25.80 4.17
N LEU A 172 -5.11 -25.30 5.25
CA LEU A 172 -3.78 -25.73 5.68
C LEU A 172 -3.73 -27.24 5.94
N LEU A 173 -4.72 -27.79 6.67
CA LEU A 173 -4.77 -29.21 7.00
C LEU A 173 -4.88 -30.13 5.77
N ASN A 174 -5.58 -29.69 4.73
CA ASN A 174 -5.81 -30.47 3.50
C ASN A 174 -4.80 -30.15 2.40
N THR A 175 -3.71 -29.43 2.72
CA THR A 175 -2.64 -29.15 1.77
C THR A 175 -1.66 -30.32 1.70
N ASP A 176 -1.38 -30.78 0.49
CA ASP A 176 -0.27 -31.68 0.22
C ASP A 176 1.04 -30.89 0.22
N VAL A 177 1.94 -31.26 1.12
CA VAL A 177 3.29 -30.68 1.17
C VAL A 177 4.22 -31.65 0.43
N PRO A 178 5.06 -31.17 -0.51
CA PRO A 178 6.05 -32.01 -1.18
C PRO A 178 7.00 -32.69 -0.18
N GLU A 179 7.56 -33.84 -0.56
CA GLU A 179 8.52 -34.58 0.29
C GLU A 179 9.74 -33.73 0.68
N ASP A 180 10.21 -32.86 -0.23
CA ASP A 180 11.29 -31.91 0.00
C ASP A 180 10.77 -30.47 -0.21
N PRO A 181 10.17 -29.85 0.83
CA PRO A 181 9.66 -28.49 0.73
C PRO A 181 10.77 -27.45 0.60
N ASP A 182 11.96 -27.73 1.14
CA ASP A 182 13.07 -26.77 1.15
C ASP A 182 13.58 -26.49 -0.27
N LYS A 183 13.67 -27.52 -1.12
CA LYS A 183 14.03 -27.37 -2.53
C LYS A 183 13.13 -26.40 -3.29
N PHE A 184 11.82 -26.46 -3.08
CA PHE A 184 10.86 -25.54 -3.74
C PHE A 184 10.92 -24.14 -3.13
N ILE A 185 11.05 -24.04 -1.81
CA ILE A 185 11.13 -22.77 -1.09
C ILE A 185 12.35 -21.95 -1.55
N VAL A 186 13.50 -22.59 -1.80
CA VAL A 186 14.70 -21.91 -2.34
C VAL A 186 14.41 -21.21 -3.67
N GLY A 187 13.67 -21.88 -4.57
CA GLY A 187 13.28 -21.28 -5.86
C GLY A 187 12.37 -20.07 -5.68
N ILE A 188 11.34 -20.19 -4.83
CA ILE A 188 10.40 -19.09 -4.55
C ILE A 188 11.13 -17.92 -3.89
N LYS A 189 12.03 -18.18 -2.93
CA LYS A 189 12.82 -17.15 -2.24
C LYS A 189 13.67 -16.35 -3.23
N ARG A 190 14.38 -17.04 -4.13
CA ARG A 190 15.18 -16.41 -5.19
C ARG A 190 14.31 -15.53 -6.09
N ASP A 191 13.15 -16.03 -6.51
CA ASP A 191 12.25 -15.26 -7.38
C ASP A 191 11.71 -14.00 -6.66
N VAL A 192 11.39 -14.12 -5.36
CA VAL A 192 10.93 -12.98 -4.54
C VAL A 192 12.03 -11.93 -4.38
N GLU A 193 13.29 -12.34 -4.18
CA GLU A 193 14.44 -11.41 -4.07
C GLU A 193 14.67 -10.62 -5.37
N LEU A 194 14.53 -11.27 -6.54
CA LEU A 194 14.62 -10.59 -7.83
C LEU A 194 13.48 -9.57 -8.00
N ILE A 195 12.26 -9.95 -7.62
CA ILE A 195 11.08 -9.10 -7.73
C ILE A 195 11.17 -7.92 -6.74
N GLU A 196 11.64 -8.15 -5.52
CA GLU A 196 11.89 -7.10 -4.52
C GLU A 196 12.80 -6.03 -5.09
N LYS A 197 13.93 -6.42 -5.69
CA LYS A 197 14.86 -5.49 -6.32
C LYS A 197 14.16 -4.64 -7.39
N CYS A 198 13.42 -5.28 -8.30
CA CYS A 198 12.66 -4.55 -9.33
C CYS A 198 11.64 -3.58 -8.71
N CYS A 199 10.86 -4.01 -7.73
CA CYS A 199 9.85 -3.17 -7.09
C CYS A 199 10.49 -2.00 -6.35
N VAL A 200 11.63 -2.19 -5.67
CA VAL A 200 12.38 -1.12 -5.00
C VAL A 200 12.89 -0.10 -6.01
N ASP A 201 13.46 -0.54 -7.14
CA ASP A 201 13.94 0.35 -8.19
C ASP A 201 12.80 1.17 -8.81
N ILE A 202 11.65 0.54 -9.08
CA ILE A 202 10.43 1.22 -9.55
C ILE A 202 9.90 2.20 -8.49
N GLY A 203 9.89 1.80 -7.22
CA GLY A 203 9.49 2.65 -6.09
C GLY A 203 10.35 3.91 -5.99
N ALA A 204 11.66 3.76 -6.12
CA ALA A 204 12.60 4.89 -6.14
C ALA A 204 12.38 5.78 -7.37
N CYS A 205 12.10 5.20 -8.53
CA CYS A 205 11.80 5.95 -9.75
C CYS A 205 10.52 6.77 -9.63
N THR A 206 9.42 6.15 -9.20
CA THR A 206 8.12 6.83 -9.03
C THR A 206 8.17 7.94 -7.98
N LYS A 207 8.98 7.78 -6.93
CA LYS A 207 9.25 8.86 -5.96
C LYS A 207 9.87 10.08 -6.65
N ARG A 208 10.94 9.87 -7.42
CA ARG A 208 11.61 10.95 -8.17
C ARG A 208 10.67 11.61 -9.19
N LEU A 209 9.79 10.85 -9.83
CA LEU A 209 8.77 11.42 -10.72
C LEU A 209 7.81 12.35 -9.96
N GLY A 210 7.36 11.97 -8.77
CA GLY A 210 6.56 12.83 -7.90
C GLY A 210 7.28 14.12 -7.50
N GLU A 211 8.56 14.03 -7.12
CA GLU A 211 9.40 15.19 -6.80
C GLU A 211 9.56 16.14 -7.99
N LYS A 212 9.79 15.60 -9.20
CA LYS A 212 9.86 16.39 -10.44
C LYS A 212 8.53 17.03 -10.82
N ALA A 213 7.42 16.32 -10.64
CA ALA A 213 6.09 16.87 -10.87
C ALA A 213 5.78 18.03 -9.91
N ALA A 214 6.21 17.93 -8.65
CA ALA A 214 6.11 19.01 -7.66
C ALA A 214 6.94 20.23 -8.05
N ALA A 215 8.19 20.03 -8.48
CA ALA A 215 9.06 21.10 -8.97
C ALA A 215 8.44 21.81 -10.19
N LEU A 216 8.02 21.05 -11.21
CA LEU A 216 7.40 21.61 -12.41
C LEU A 216 6.12 22.41 -12.08
N SER A 217 5.26 21.88 -11.20
CA SER A 217 4.05 22.60 -10.78
C SER A 217 4.37 23.94 -10.12
N LYS A 218 5.45 24.00 -9.34
CA LYS A 218 5.91 25.24 -8.68
C LYS A 218 6.42 26.24 -9.72
N ASP A 219 7.28 25.79 -10.64
CA ASP A 219 7.88 26.67 -11.65
C ASP A 219 6.82 27.21 -12.61
N LEU A 220 5.80 26.42 -12.96
CA LEU A 220 4.65 26.91 -13.75
C LEU A 220 3.81 27.96 -13.01
N SER A 221 3.70 27.86 -11.69
CA SER A 221 3.04 28.88 -10.86
C SER A 221 3.81 30.20 -10.93
N GLU A 222 5.12 30.14 -10.79
CA GLU A 222 6.01 31.30 -10.91
C GLU A 222 5.97 31.91 -12.31
N LEU A 223 6.01 31.08 -13.35
CA LEU A 223 5.91 31.52 -14.74
C LEU A 223 4.59 32.28 -15.01
N HIS A 224 3.47 31.76 -14.51
CA HIS A 224 2.18 32.45 -14.62
C HIS A 224 2.22 33.84 -13.95
N VAL A 225 2.78 33.93 -12.74
CA VAL A 225 2.90 35.22 -12.01
C VAL A 225 3.72 36.22 -12.82
N LEU A 226 4.86 35.80 -13.38
CA LEU A 226 5.73 36.67 -14.18
C LEU A 226 5.04 37.19 -15.45
N PHE A 227 4.30 36.33 -16.16
CA PHE A 227 3.52 36.79 -17.33
C PHE A 227 2.41 37.76 -16.95
N ASN A 228 1.75 37.53 -15.81
CA ASN A 228 0.73 38.44 -15.34
C ASN A 228 1.31 39.80 -14.93
N GLU A 229 2.50 39.82 -14.33
CA GLU A 229 3.24 41.04 -14.04
C GLU A 229 3.61 41.79 -15.33
N TRP A 230 4.18 41.11 -16.32
CA TRP A 230 4.50 41.72 -17.61
C TRP A 230 3.25 42.31 -18.27
N LYS A 231 2.14 41.55 -18.33
CA LYS A 231 0.86 42.05 -18.83
C LYS A 231 0.41 43.30 -18.09
N ASN A 232 0.51 43.34 -16.76
CA ASN A 232 0.06 44.51 -15.99
C ASN A 232 0.92 45.75 -16.25
N ASN A 233 2.22 45.58 -16.48
CA ASN A 233 3.12 46.67 -16.83
C ASN A 233 2.78 47.24 -18.21
N GLU A 234 2.52 46.40 -19.21
CA GLU A 234 2.13 46.88 -20.56
C GLU A 234 0.75 47.55 -20.60
N PHE A 235 -0.19 47.07 -19.78
CA PHE A 235 -1.55 47.64 -19.75
C PHE A 235 -1.65 48.96 -18.98
N ASN A 236 -0.91 49.07 -17.87
CA ASN A 236 -1.08 50.15 -16.89
C ASN A 236 0.15 51.06 -16.76
N GLY A 237 1.36 50.53 -16.99
CA GLY A 237 2.62 51.24 -16.79
C GLY A 237 3.16 51.92 -18.05
N CYS A 238 2.84 51.38 -19.23
CA CYS A 238 3.24 51.95 -20.51
C CYS A 238 2.22 52.98 -21.03
N ASP A 239 2.72 54.13 -21.50
CA ASP A 239 1.89 55.19 -22.10
C ASP A 239 1.48 54.85 -23.55
N ASP A 240 2.36 54.19 -24.30
CA ASP A 240 2.09 53.71 -25.66
C ASP A 240 1.47 52.31 -25.61
N LYS A 241 0.21 52.19 -26.08
CA LYS A 241 -0.59 50.98 -25.92
C LYS A 241 -0.72 50.24 -27.25
N ASP A 242 0.12 49.22 -27.45
CA ASP A 242 0.00 48.32 -28.59
C ASP A 242 -1.13 47.30 -28.36
N THR A 243 -2.13 47.33 -29.24
CA THR A 243 -3.33 46.47 -29.12
C THR A 243 -3.03 45.00 -29.42
N THR A 244 -2.10 44.74 -30.35
CA THR A 244 -1.69 43.39 -30.75
C THR A 244 -0.90 42.71 -29.63
N LEU A 245 0.10 43.41 -29.10
CA LEU A 245 0.89 42.93 -27.97
C LEU A 245 0.01 42.67 -26.74
N ASN A 246 -0.87 43.61 -26.39
CA ASN A 246 -1.77 43.47 -25.25
C ASN A 246 -2.75 42.28 -25.40
N SER A 247 -3.22 42.02 -26.63
CA SER A 247 -4.06 40.85 -26.92
C SER A 247 -3.28 39.55 -26.77
N LEU A 248 -2.08 39.47 -27.35
CA LEU A 248 -1.19 38.31 -27.22
C LEU A 248 -0.76 38.05 -25.77
N LEU A 249 -0.43 39.08 -25.01
CA LEU A 249 -0.08 38.95 -23.59
C LEU A 249 -1.26 38.48 -22.75
N SER A 250 -2.47 38.93 -23.07
CA SER A 250 -3.70 38.46 -22.40
C SER A 250 -3.96 36.98 -22.68
N ALA A 251 -3.87 36.57 -23.95
CA ALA A 251 -3.99 35.17 -24.35
C ALA A 251 -2.90 34.29 -23.72
N THR A 252 -1.65 34.76 -23.72
CA THR A 252 -0.50 34.07 -23.14
C THR A 252 -0.65 33.93 -21.62
N THR A 253 -0.99 35.00 -20.91
CA THR A 253 -1.18 34.97 -19.44
C THR A 253 -2.33 34.04 -19.04
N THR A 254 -3.42 34.05 -19.81
CA THR A 254 -4.56 33.13 -19.59
C THR A 254 -4.14 31.68 -19.81
N THR A 255 -3.32 31.45 -20.83
CA THR A 255 -2.82 30.11 -21.17
C THR A 255 -1.85 29.59 -20.12
N THR A 256 -0.91 30.42 -19.63
CA THR A 256 0.02 30.03 -18.57
C THR A 256 -0.69 29.80 -17.24
N ALA A 257 -1.74 30.58 -16.92
CA ALA A 257 -2.61 30.31 -15.78
C ALA A 257 -3.28 28.94 -15.90
N GLY A 258 -3.90 28.65 -17.06
CA GLY A 258 -4.51 27.35 -17.33
C GLY A 258 -3.49 26.20 -17.32
N TRP A 259 -2.26 26.45 -17.76
CA TRP A 259 -1.19 25.44 -17.75
C TRP A 259 -0.80 25.10 -16.31
N HIS A 260 -0.61 26.12 -15.47
CA HIS A 260 -0.44 25.95 -14.03
C HIS A 260 -1.59 25.16 -13.40
N ASP A 261 -2.85 25.52 -13.69
CA ASP A 261 -4.03 24.85 -13.11
C ASP A 261 -4.12 23.37 -13.49
N VAL A 262 -3.73 23.02 -14.72
CA VAL A 262 -3.67 21.63 -15.16
C VAL A 262 -2.57 20.86 -14.43
N HIS A 263 -1.41 21.49 -14.17
CA HIS A 263 -0.30 20.88 -13.44
C HIS A 263 -0.45 20.94 -11.92
N TYR A 264 -1.32 21.78 -11.37
CA TYR A 264 -1.49 21.94 -9.92
C TYR A 264 -1.79 20.61 -9.20
N HIS A 265 -2.53 19.70 -9.85
CA HIS A 265 -2.85 18.39 -9.29
C HIS A 265 -1.82 17.29 -9.61
N GLN A 266 -0.88 17.53 -10.53
CA GLN A 266 0.13 16.55 -10.94
C GLN A 266 0.96 15.99 -9.77
N PRO A 267 1.39 16.79 -8.77
CA PRO A 267 2.14 16.27 -7.64
C PRO A 267 1.33 15.24 -6.84
N ALA A 268 0.06 15.52 -6.57
CA ALA A 268 -0.82 14.61 -5.85
C ALA A 268 -1.16 13.35 -6.65
N ILE A 269 -1.32 13.46 -7.98
CA ILE A 269 -1.53 12.31 -8.87
C ILE A 269 -0.32 11.37 -8.80
N HIS A 270 0.88 11.91 -8.97
CA HIS A 270 2.12 11.12 -8.94
C HIS A 270 2.42 10.55 -7.56
N GLU A 271 2.26 11.35 -6.49
CA GLU A 271 2.56 10.93 -5.12
C GLU A 271 1.51 9.93 -4.61
N LEU A 272 0.21 10.29 -4.61
CA LEU A 272 -0.82 9.53 -3.92
C LEU A 272 -1.43 8.39 -4.76
N MET A 273 -1.47 8.53 -6.09
CA MET A 273 -2.03 7.47 -6.94
C MET A 273 -0.97 6.48 -7.37
N LEU A 274 0.15 6.96 -7.92
CA LEU A 274 1.22 6.12 -8.44
C LEU A 274 2.20 5.67 -7.34
N HIS A 275 2.90 6.61 -6.70
CA HIS A 275 4.00 6.27 -5.80
C HIS A 275 3.52 5.48 -4.57
N GLU A 276 2.46 5.92 -3.88
CA GLU A 276 1.90 5.18 -2.73
C GLU A 276 1.40 3.77 -3.12
N GLY A 277 0.88 3.59 -4.33
CA GLY A 277 0.47 2.27 -4.83
C GLY A 277 1.66 1.33 -5.06
N ILE A 278 2.72 1.81 -5.73
CA ILE A 278 3.97 1.07 -5.92
C ILE A 278 4.66 0.81 -4.58
N LYS A 279 4.70 1.80 -3.68
CA LYS A 279 5.26 1.66 -2.33
C LYS A 279 4.55 0.54 -1.55
N TYR A 280 3.24 0.44 -1.67
CA TYR A 280 2.48 -0.67 -1.08
C TYR A 280 2.85 -2.03 -1.69
N ILE A 281 3.05 -2.11 -3.02
CA ILE A 281 3.52 -3.35 -3.67
C ILE A 281 4.90 -3.75 -3.13
N VAL A 282 5.83 -2.79 -2.96
CA VAL A 282 7.14 -3.04 -2.35
C VAL A 282 6.98 -3.61 -0.94
N ALA A 283 6.11 -3.00 -0.11
CA ALA A 283 5.85 -3.49 1.24
C ALA A 283 5.30 -4.92 1.24
N GLN A 284 4.36 -5.25 0.35
CA GLN A 284 3.82 -6.60 0.25
C GLN A 284 4.85 -7.65 -0.21
N VAL A 285 5.79 -7.27 -1.08
CA VAL A 285 6.88 -8.15 -1.49
C VAL A 285 7.83 -8.42 -0.32
N ASN A 286 8.15 -7.38 0.46
CA ASN A 286 8.96 -7.50 1.68
C ASN A 286 8.27 -8.37 2.74
N ASP A 287 6.98 -8.16 2.98
CA ASP A 287 6.23 -8.94 3.96
C ASP A 287 6.13 -10.42 3.53
N PHE A 288 6.00 -10.69 2.23
CA PHE A 288 6.05 -12.06 1.72
C PHE A 288 7.44 -12.69 1.92
N LYS A 289 8.51 -11.92 1.72
CA LYS A 289 9.88 -12.34 2.04
C LYS A 289 10.06 -12.63 3.54
N ASP A 290 9.42 -11.84 4.40
CA ASP A 290 9.50 -12.00 5.85
C ASP A 290 8.81 -13.28 6.36
N ILE A 291 7.86 -13.86 5.62
CA ILE A 291 7.29 -15.18 5.93
C ILE A 291 8.40 -16.25 5.94
N PHE A 292 9.36 -16.20 5.01
CA PHE A 292 10.49 -17.14 5.00
C PHE A 292 11.40 -16.91 6.21
N LYS A 293 11.66 -15.66 6.59
CA LYS A 293 12.47 -15.34 7.78
C LYS A 293 11.79 -15.84 9.06
N GLN A 294 10.46 -15.73 9.16
CA GLN A 294 9.69 -16.26 10.28
C GLN A 294 9.82 -17.79 10.37
N ARG A 295 9.75 -18.49 9.23
CA ARG A 295 9.97 -19.94 9.15
C ARG A 295 11.37 -20.33 9.60
N GLU A 296 12.40 -19.70 9.03
CA GLU A 296 13.80 -19.96 9.36
C GLU A 296 14.07 -19.71 10.86
N ALA A 297 13.54 -18.62 11.42
CA ALA A 297 13.63 -18.34 12.84
C ALA A 297 12.93 -19.40 13.69
N ALA A 298 11.73 -19.87 13.29
CA ALA A 298 11.01 -20.94 13.99
C ALA A 298 11.79 -22.27 13.96
N MET A 299 12.41 -22.63 12.84
CA MET A 299 13.26 -23.83 12.73
C MET A 299 14.45 -23.77 13.67
N VAL A 300 15.15 -22.64 13.72
CA VAL A 300 16.28 -22.44 14.64
C VAL A 300 15.85 -22.58 16.10
N GLN A 301 14.67 -22.07 16.46
CA GLN A 301 14.14 -22.22 17.82
C GLN A 301 13.68 -23.64 18.12
N TYR A 302 13.05 -24.32 17.17
CA TYR A 302 12.66 -25.73 17.26
C TYR A 302 13.88 -26.61 17.57
N GLU A 303 14.96 -26.50 16.79
CA GLU A 303 16.19 -27.26 17.01
C GLU A 303 16.83 -26.98 18.37
N LYS A 304 16.77 -25.74 18.85
CA LYS A 304 17.26 -25.37 20.18
C LYS A 304 16.42 -26.01 21.29
N SER A 305 15.09 -26.02 21.15
CA SER A 305 14.20 -26.67 22.12
C SER A 305 14.39 -28.19 22.16
N THR A 306 14.55 -28.85 21.01
CA THR A 306 14.79 -30.31 20.97
C THR A 306 16.12 -30.70 21.61
N LYS A 307 17.14 -29.83 21.54
CA LYS A 307 18.46 -30.07 22.15
C LYS A 307 18.50 -29.76 23.67
N GLN A 308 17.56 -28.98 24.20
CA GLN A 308 17.44 -28.69 25.64
C GLN A 308 16.70 -29.83 26.36
N THR A 309 17.43 -30.87 26.76
CA THR A 309 16.89 -32.06 27.45
C THR A 309 16.85 -31.95 28.98
N THR A 310 17.37 -30.88 29.57
CA THR A 310 17.35 -30.65 31.03
C THR A 310 16.19 -29.73 31.44
N PRO A 311 15.28 -30.16 32.34
CA PRO A 311 14.22 -29.29 32.83
C PRO A 311 14.81 -28.07 33.55
N PRO A 312 14.26 -26.86 33.35
CA PRO A 312 14.68 -25.69 34.12
C PRO A 312 14.48 -25.97 35.61
N LYS A 313 15.41 -25.48 36.46
CA LYS A 313 15.27 -25.57 37.92
C LYS A 313 13.92 -24.97 38.30
N ALA A 314 13.07 -25.75 38.97
CA ALA A 314 11.75 -25.34 39.39
C ALA A 314 11.81 -24.01 40.17
N SER A 315 11.35 -22.94 39.53
CA SER A 315 11.17 -21.63 40.15
C SER A 315 9.74 -21.54 40.67
N TRP A 316 9.59 -21.31 41.97
CA TRP A 316 8.29 -21.23 42.65
C TRP A 316 7.42 -20.03 42.23
N TYR A 317 7.93 -19.13 41.37
CA TYR A 317 7.27 -17.87 41.02
C TYR A 317 6.76 -17.76 39.57
N SER A 318 6.92 -18.79 38.73
CA SER A 318 6.31 -18.80 37.40
C SER A 318 6.25 -20.23 36.84
N SER A 319 5.07 -20.65 36.38
CA SER A 319 4.92 -21.82 35.52
C SER A 319 5.55 -21.51 34.16
N GLU A 320 6.87 -21.64 34.04
CA GLU A 320 7.54 -21.60 32.75
C GLU A 320 7.02 -22.77 31.88
N PRO A 321 6.69 -22.55 30.60
CA PRO A 321 6.19 -23.61 29.73
C PRO A 321 7.20 -24.76 29.65
N ASN A 322 6.72 -26.00 29.70
CA ASN A 322 7.57 -27.19 29.54
C ASN A 322 8.24 -27.18 28.15
N PRO A 323 9.54 -27.55 28.02
CA PRO A 323 10.23 -27.72 26.73
C PRO A 323 9.42 -28.38 25.61
N VAL A 324 8.61 -29.42 25.91
CA VAL A 324 7.75 -30.11 24.92
C VAL A 324 6.66 -29.19 24.37
N GLU A 325 6.08 -28.32 25.20
CA GLU A 325 5.08 -27.36 24.75
C GLU A 325 5.69 -26.26 23.90
N ILE A 326 6.95 -25.89 24.18
CA ILE A 326 7.71 -24.91 23.39
C ILE A 326 8.04 -25.48 22.01
N GLU A 327 8.54 -26.73 21.98
CA GLU A 327 8.82 -27.48 20.76
C GLU A 327 7.58 -27.58 19.86
N GLY A 328 6.44 -28.01 20.42
CA GLY A 328 5.18 -28.13 19.67
C GLY A 328 4.65 -26.81 19.11
N ARG A 329 4.98 -25.65 19.71
CA ARG A 329 4.60 -24.33 19.19
C ARG A 329 5.42 -23.96 17.96
N TYR A 330 6.73 -24.21 17.96
CA TYR A 330 7.57 -23.92 16.80
C TYR A 330 7.26 -24.88 15.64
N ASP A 331 7.03 -26.17 15.93
CA ASP A 331 6.56 -27.13 14.92
C ASP A 331 5.25 -26.67 14.27
N HIS A 332 4.28 -26.21 15.07
CA HIS A 332 3.02 -25.68 14.56
C HIS A 332 3.23 -24.50 13.61
N VAL A 333 4.10 -23.55 13.96
CA VAL A 333 4.41 -22.39 13.11
C VAL A 333 5.06 -22.83 11.79
N ILE A 334 6.06 -23.71 11.84
CA ILE A 334 6.75 -24.24 10.65
C ILE A 334 5.75 -24.94 9.73
N ASN A 335 4.90 -25.81 10.29
CA ASN A 335 3.88 -26.54 9.54
C ASN A 335 2.84 -25.63 8.92
N CYS A 336 2.36 -24.61 9.64
CA CYS A 336 1.43 -23.62 9.09
C CYS A 336 2.06 -22.85 7.93
N ILE A 337 3.30 -22.37 8.08
CA ILE A 337 3.97 -21.59 7.02
C ILE A 337 4.24 -22.46 5.78
N ASN A 338 4.75 -23.68 5.96
CA ASN A 338 4.95 -24.62 4.85
C ASN A 338 3.65 -24.83 4.08
N ARG A 339 2.59 -25.24 4.77
CA ARG A 339 1.28 -25.49 4.17
C ARG A 339 0.72 -24.24 3.49
N ALA A 340 0.83 -23.07 4.10
CA ALA A 340 0.37 -21.82 3.51
C ALA A 340 1.08 -21.50 2.18
N LEU A 341 2.41 -21.64 2.14
CA LEU A 341 3.24 -21.41 0.95
C LEU A 341 2.87 -22.35 -0.21
N PHE A 342 2.63 -23.64 0.07
CA PHE A 342 2.29 -24.65 -0.94
C PHE A 342 0.80 -24.65 -1.34
N PHE A 343 -0.11 -24.27 -0.44
CA PHE A 343 -1.55 -24.28 -0.69
C PHE A 343 -2.02 -23.13 -1.56
N SER A 344 -1.81 -21.90 -1.09
CA SER A 344 -2.44 -20.71 -1.68
C SER A 344 -1.51 -19.53 -1.78
N GLU A 345 -0.56 -19.35 -0.86
CA GLU A 345 0.11 -18.05 -0.72
C GLU A 345 1.02 -17.71 -1.88
N ALA A 346 1.76 -18.67 -2.44
CA ALA A 346 2.58 -18.42 -3.62
C ALA A 346 1.73 -18.02 -4.85
N LYS A 347 0.56 -18.66 -5.04
CA LYS A 347 -0.39 -18.32 -6.12
C LYS A 347 -1.10 -16.99 -5.84
N ARG A 348 -1.61 -16.82 -4.63
CA ARG A 348 -2.31 -15.62 -4.15
C ARG A 348 -1.41 -14.40 -4.23
N PHE A 349 -0.11 -14.53 -3.95
CA PHE A 349 0.86 -13.44 -4.10
C PHE A 349 1.02 -12.99 -5.56
N LYS A 350 0.98 -13.90 -6.53
CA LYS A 350 0.98 -13.54 -7.96
C LYS A 350 -0.28 -12.77 -8.34
N THR A 351 -1.45 -13.26 -7.96
CA THR A 351 -2.74 -12.59 -8.20
C THR A 351 -2.81 -11.23 -7.51
N LEU A 352 -2.36 -11.15 -6.24
CA LEU A 352 -2.31 -9.93 -5.45
C LEU A 352 -1.48 -8.85 -6.15
N LYS A 353 -0.29 -9.18 -6.68
CA LYS A 353 0.53 -8.21 -7.42
C LYS A 353 -0.17 -7.69 -8.67
N ALA A 354 -0.87 -8.56 -9.42
CA ALA A 354 -1.63 -8.15 -10.59
C ALA A 354 -2.78 -7.19 -10.20
N ASP A 355 -3.52 -7.51 -9.13
CA ASP A 355 -4.61 -6.67 -8.63
C ASP A 355 -4.10 -5.32 -8.11
N LEU A 356 -3.01 -5.31 -7.33
CA LEU A 356 -2.40 -4.07 -6.82
C LEU A 356 -1.88 -3.19 -7.95
N LEU A 357 -1.28 -3.79 -8.98
CA LEU A 357 -0.81 -3.05 -10.15
C LEU A 357 -1.99 -2.42 -10.90
N ARG A 358 -3.08 -3.17 -11.11
CA ARG A 358 -4.31 -2.65 -11.73
C ARG A 358 -4.91 -1.50 -10.91
N ASP A 359 -5.01 -1.68 -9.60
CA ASP A 359 -5.57 -0.68 -8.67
C ASP A 359 -4.71 0.59 -8.55
N THR A 360 -3.41 0.48 -8.83
CA THR A 360 -2.46 1.60 -8.87
C THR A 360 -2.52 2.31 -10.22
N MET A 361 -2.37 1.55 -11.31
CA MET A 361 -2.25 2.10 -12.66
C MET A 361 -3.57 2.59 -13.22
N GLY A 362 -4.71 1.98 -12.87
CA GLY A 362 -6.02 2.37 -13.37
C GLY A 362 -6.37 3.83 -13.06
N PRO A 363 -6.46 4.23 -11.77
CA PRO A 363 -6.73 5.61 -11.40
C PRO A 363 -5.68 6.60 -11.93
N PHE A 364 -4.39 6.23 -11.88
CA PHE A 364 -3.31 7.06 -12.40
C PHE A 364 -3.46 7.32 -13.91
N ALA A 365 -3.68 6.28 -14.71
CA ALA A 365 -3.89 6.40 -16.16
C ALA A 365 -5.11 7.26 -16.49
N CYS A 366 -6.22 7.09 -15.76
CA CYS A 366 -7.41 7.93 -15.94
C CYS A 366 -7.13 9.41 -15.61
N ALA A 367 -6.35 9.69 -14.56
CA ALA A 367 -5.96 11.04 -14.19
C ALA A 367 -5.06 11.70 -15.25
N GLU A 368 -4.02 10.99 -15.70
CA GLU A 368 -3.11 11.46 -16.75
C GLU A 368 -3.82 11.66 -18.09
N HIS A 369 -4.74 10.76 -18.46
CA HIS A 369 -5.57 10.93 -19.66
C HIS A 369 -6.39 12.24 -19.60
N LYS A 370 -6.97 12.54 -18.43
CA LYS A 370 -7.73 13.79 -18.23
C LYS A 370 -6.84 15.03 -18.29
N VAL A 371 -5.62 14.95 -17.75
CA VAL A 371 -4.61 16.00 -17.83
C VAL A 371 -4.21 16.26 -19.28
N ALA A 372 -3.87 15.22 -20.03
CA ALA A 372 -3.52 15.31 -21.45
C ALA A 372 -4.64 15.96 -22.28
N LYS A 373 -5.90 15.56 -22.05
CA LYS A 373 -7.05 16.17 -22.74
C LYS A 373 -7.21 17.66 -22.42
N ARG A 374 -6.97 18.06 -21.16
CA ARG A 374 -7.02 19.47 -20.76
C ARG A 374 -5.89 20.29 -21.37
N LEU A 375 -4.66 19.77 -21.38
CA LEU A 375 -3.52 20.41 -22.04
C LEU A 375 -3.77 20.60 -23.53
N SER A 376 -4.28 19.58 -24.22
CA SER A 376 -4.62 19.68 -25.64
C SER A 376 -5.62 20.81 -25.89
N SER A 377 -6.72 20.85 -25.13
CA SER A 377 -7.71 21.93 -25.26
C SER A 377 -7.14 23.30 -24.95
N LEU A 378 -6.28 23.41 -23.93
CA LEU A 378 -5.65 24.66 -23.52
C LEU A 378 -4.80 25.25 -24.66
N TRP A 379 -3.90 24.46 -25.22
CA TRP A 379 -3.01 24.91 -26.29
C TRP A 379 -3.75 25.15 -27.60
N SER A 380 -4.77 24.36 -27.93
CA SER A 380 -5.64 24.65 -29.08
C SER A 380 -6.36 26.00 -28.94
N ASN A 381 -6.82 26.34 -27.73
CA ASN A 381 -7.45 27.64 -27.48
C ASN A 381 -6.45 28.80 -27.60
N PHE A 382 -5.21 28.62 -27.14
CA PHE A 382 -4.15 29.62 -27.31
C PHE A 382 -3.85 29.89 -28.78
N LEU A 383 -3.63 28.83 -29.57
CA LEU A 383 -3.33 28.96 -31.01
C LEU A 383 -4.45 29.71 -31.74
N ALA A 384 -5.71 29.40 -31.41
CA ALA A 384 -6.86 30.11 -31.97
C ALA A 384 -6.91 31.59 -31.54
N ALA A 385 -6.70 31.88 -30.25
CA ALA A 385 -6.75 33.25 -29.72
C ALA A 385 -5.59 34.13 -30.20
N ALA A 386 -4.45 33.53 -30.53
CA ALA A 386 -3.28 34.22 -31.05
C ALA A 386 -3.23 34.22 -32.59
N GLU A 387 -4.26 33.70 -33.27
CA GLU A 387 -4.35 33.57 -34.73
C GLU A 387 -3.14 32.84 -35.35
N ILE A 388 -2.59 31.86 -34.63
CA ILE A 388 -1.39 31.11 -35.03
C ILE A 388 -1.77 29.93 -35.93
N SER A 389 -1.17 29.88 -37.13
CA SER A 389 -1.24 28.72 -38.03
C SER A 389 -0.45 27.54 -37.46
N GLN A 390 -1.16 26.52 -36.95
CA GLN A 390 -0.53 25.32 -36.38
C GLN A 390 0.41 24.61 -37.38
N PRO A 391 0.04 24.36 -38.65
CA PRO A 391 0.94 23.70 -39.60
C PRO A 391 2.25 24.47 -39.86
N GLU A 392 2.19 25.80 -39.93
CA GLU A 392 3.37 26.64 -40.12
C GLU A 392 4.29 26.57 -38.89
N MET A 393 3.73 26.79 -37.69
CA MET A 393 4.53 26.74 -36.46
C MET A 393 5.08 25.34 -36.16
N MET A 394 4.41 24.27 -36.58
CA MET A 394 4.96 22.91 -36.44
C MET A 394 6.20 22.69 -37.31
N THR A 395 6.28 23.31 -38.49
CA THR A 395 7.49 23.29 -39.32
C THR A 395 8.64 24.02 -38.62
N THR A 396 8.37 25.18 -38.03
CA THR A 396 9.36 25.94 -37.25
C THR A 396 9.82 25.16 -36.01
N ALA A 397 8.88 24.59 -35.25
CA ALA A 397 9.18 23.78 -34.07
C ALA A 397 10.05 22.57 -34.43
N LYS A 398 9.73 21.88 -35.54
CA LYS A 398 10.54 20.78 -36.05
C LYS A 398 11.96 21.23 -36.38
N SER A 399 12.13 22.35 -37.09
CA SER A 399 13.46 22.88 -37.42
C SER A 399 14.30 23.19 -36.18
N ILE A 400 13.68 23.69 -35.11
CA ILE A 400 14.37 23.97 -33.83
C ILE A 400 14.82 22.65 -33.20
N LEU A 401 13.96 21.64 -33.14
CA LEU A 401 14.29 20.33 -32.56
C LEU A 401 15.36 19.60 -33.38
N ASP A 402 15.24 19.56 -34.70
CA ASP A 402 16.24 18.96 -35.59
C ASP A 402 17.62 19.61 -35.39
N SER A 403 17.68 20.93 -35.16
CA SER A 403 18.94 21.63 -34.87
C SER A 403 19.54 21.31 -33.51
N ALA A 404 18.70 20.98 -32.52
CA ALA A 404 19.14 20.59 -31.18
C ALA A 404 19.70 19.16 -31.16
N ASP A 405 19.11 18.24 -31.92
CA ASP A 405 19.57 16.85 -32.01
C ASP A 405 20.96 16.74 -32.65
N VAL A 406 21.25 17.55 -33.68
CA VAL A 406 22.58 17.63 -34.31
C VAL A 406 23.66 18.14 -33.35
N ALA A 407 23.29 18.92 -32.33
CA ALA A 407 24.24 19.43 -31.32
C ALA A 407 24.57 18.40 -30.21
N VAL A 408 23.83 17.29 -30.13
CA VAL A 408 23.97 16.25 -29.09
C VAL A 408 24.70 15.00 -29.61
N GLU A 409 24.91 14.86 -30.92
CA GLU A 409 25.81 13.81 -31.45
C GLU A 409 27.25 14.04 -30.93
N PRO A 410 27.90 13.01 -30.34
CA PRO A 410 29.28 13.15 -29.89
C PRO A 410 30.18 13.40 -31.11
N LYS A 411 31.04 14.42 -31.01
CA LYS A 411 32.19 14.57 -31.92
C LYS A 411 33.15 13.41 -31.68
N ASP A 412 32.85 12.23 -32.21
CA ASP A 412 33.80 11.14 -32.29
C ASP A 412 34.87 11.51 -33.33
N ASN A 413 36.10 11.64 -32.82
CA ASN A 413 37.38 11.41 -33.48
C ASN A 413 37.58 12.03 -34.87
N GLN A 414 38.02 13.29 -34.88
CA GLN A 414 39.11 13.69 -35.78
C GLN A 414 40.41 13.63 -34.96
N GLU A 415 41.03 12.45 -34.95
CA GLU A 415 42.46 12.30 -34.63
C GLU A 415 43.27 12.89 -35.79
N ASP A 416 44.07 13.91 -35.50
CA ASP A 416 45.31 14.25 -36.22
C ASP A 416 46.48 13.52 -35.58
#